data_AF-A0A1Y5EDV3-F1
#
_entry.id   AF-A0A1Y5EDV3-F1
#
_cell.length_a   1.000
_cell.length_b   1.000
_cell.length_c   1.000
_cell.angle_alpha   90.00
_cell.angle_beta   90.00
_cell.angle_gamma   90.00
#
_symmetry.space_group_name_H-M   'P 1'
#
loop_
_entity.id
_entity.type
_entity.pdbx_description
1 polymer ?
#
loop_
_entity_poly.entity_id
_entity_poly.type
_entity_poly.pdbx_seq_one_letter_code
_entity_poly.pdbx_strand_id
1 'polypeptide(L)'
;MKITNLSVKHSTMRPAKQCLSIAFILLLTSLSTACQVTEPTAITHNENTNANDSVKYSQYYLTLKTLSNKQLLLEEKKQQSLLTSQLNDIPLSQGKLILLYSLPNPGLNQPYKAKRLLNEHLLTSNKMSKDNLAFIMLLRDQLNIQLRLLEKQARADKEYNQQNDEHRATIEELNQQLDLVNKQLILLKKIDQNINERG
;
A
#
# COMPACT_ATOMS: atom_id res chain seq x y z
N MET A 1 -46.84 40.10 -51.29
CA MET A 1 -47.47 38.76 -51.46
C MET A 1 -46.55 37.88 -52.29
N LYS A 2 -45.82 36.94 -51.67
CA LYS A 2 -45.51 35.59 -52.19
C LYS A 2 -44.58 34.86 -51.22
N ILE A 3 -45.07 33.71 -50.75
CA ILE A 3 -44.36 32.70 -49.98
C ILE A 3 -43.55 31.85 -50.97
N THR A 4 -42.29 31.54 -50.63
CA THR A 4 -41.56 30.35 -51.12
C THR A 4 -40.54 29.96 -50.03
N ASN A 5 -40.93 29.08 -49.11
CA ASN A 5 -40.73 27.63 -49.12
C ASN A 5 -39.31 27.20 -48.72
N LEU A 6 -39.23 26.72 -47.47
CA LEU A 6 -38.21 25.84 -46.92
C LEU A 6 -38.00 24.64 -47.87
N SER A 7 -36.76 24.40 -48.27
CA SER A 7 -36.36 23.12 -48.87
C SER A 7 -35.09 22.65 -48.18
N VAL A 8 -35.28 21.86 -47.12
CA VAL A 8 -34.22 21.09 -46.47
C VAL A 8 -33.74 20.02 -47.45
N LYS A 9 -32.52 20.19 -47.97
CA LYS A 9 -31.81 19.08 -48.62
C LYS A 9 -31.13 18.25 -47.53
N HIS A 10 -31.79 17.16 -47.12
CA HIS A 10 -31.12 16.10 -46.37
C HIS A 10 -30.07 15.46 -47.30
N SER A 11 -28.80 15.74 -47.03
CA SER A 11 -27.68 15.04 -47.65
C SER A 11 -27.46 13.72 -46.93
N THR A 12 -27.94 12.65 -47.55
CA THR A 12 -27.62 11.27 -47.21
C THR A 12 -26.20 10.95 -47.69
N MET A 13 -25.23 10.80 -46.79
CA MET A 13 -24.06 9.93 -47.01
C MET A 13 -23.15 9.79 -45.77
N ARG A 14 -23.14 8.59 -45.17
CA ARG A 14 -21.97 7.72 -44.91
C ARG A 14 -22.19 6.80 -43.68
N PRO A 15 -22.79 5.61 -43.85
CA PRO A 15 -22.89 4.60 -42.78
C PRO A 15 -21.54 3.91 -42.45
N ALA A 16 -20.52 4.06 -43.31
CA ALA A 16 -19.25 3.34 -43.16
C ALA A 16 -18.38 3.78 -41.95
N LYS A 17 -18.49 5.03 -41.49
CA LYS A 17 -17.70 5.52 -40.34
C LYS A 17 -18.28 5.10 -38.98
N GLN A 18 -19.60 4.92 -38.90
CA GLN A 18 -20.26 4.52 -37.66
C GLN A 18 -20.08 3.02 -37.38
N CYS A 19 -20.15 2.16 -38.41
CA CYS A 19 -19.87 0.73 -38.24
C CYS A 19 -18.43 0.45 -37.78
N LEU A 20 -17.44 1.20 -38.28
CA LEU A 20 -16.04 1.02 -37.90
C LEU A 20 -15.80 1.42 -36.44
N SER A 21 -16.47 2.49 -35.98
CA SER A 21 -16.43 2.91 -34.57
C SER A 21 -17.13 1.92 -33.63
N ILE A 22 -18.27 1.37 -34.04
CA ILE A 22 -19.01 0.38 -33.23
C ILE A 22 -18.23 -0.95 -33.17
N ALA A 23 -17.62 -1.37 -34.27
CA ALA A 23 -16.74 -2.54 -34.30
C ALA A 23 -15.52 -2.36 -33.39
N PHE A 24 -14.93 -1.17 -33.35
CA PHE A 24 -13.80 -0.87 -32.48
C PHE A 24 -14.18 -0.87 -30.99
N ILE A 25 -15.36 -0.32 -30.65
CA ILE A 25 -15.91 -0.35 -29.28
C ILE A 25 -16.22 -1.79 -28.85
N LEU A 26 -16.84 -2.60 -29.73
CA LEU A 26 -17.09 -4.03 -29.45
C LEU A 26 -15.78 -4.81 -29.24
N LEU A 27 -14.76 -4.54 -30.04
CA LEU A 27 -13.45 -5.16 -29.90
C LEU A 27 -12.78 -4.78 -28.56
N LEU A 28 -12.84 -3.50 -28.16
CA LEU A 28 -12.35 -3.02 -26.86
C LEU A 28 -13.08 -3.66 -25.68
N THR A 29 -14.39 -3.88 -25.77
CA THR A 29 -15.15 -4.58 -24.71
C THR A 29 -14.79 -6.06 -24.61
N SER A 30 -14.45 -6.73 -25.72
CA SER A 30 -14.01 -8.13 -25.72
C SER A 30 -12.59 -8.34 -25.17
N LEU A 31 -11.71 -7.34 -25.28
CA LEU A 31 -10.38 -7.38 -24.63
C LEU A 31 -10.48 -7.12 -23.12
N SER A 32 -11.53 -6.45 -22.66
CA SER A 32 -11.72 -6.14 -21.24
C SER A 32 -12.19 -7.35 -20.41
N THR A 33 -12.68 -8.42 -21.05
CA THR A 33 -13.04 -9.69 -20.38
C THR A 33 -11.84 -10.59 -20.03
N ALA A 34 -10.61 -10.22 -20.39
CA ALA A 34 -9.42 -10.98 -20.03
C ALA A 34 -8.90 -10.73 -18.60
N CYS A 35 -9.54 -9.84 -17.83
CA CYS A 35 -9.24 -9.65 -16.41
C CYS A 35 -10.10 -10.60 -15.55
N GLN A 36 -10.06 -11.90 -15.83
CA GLN A 36 -10.57 -12.87 -14.86
C GLN A 36 -9.60 -12.92 -13.69
N VAL A 37 -10.06 -12.39 -12.54
CA VAL A 37 -9.46 -12.67 -11.23
C VAL A 37 -9.31 -14.18 -11.14
N THR A 38 -8.07 -14.65 -11.08
CA THR A 38 -7.78 -16.08 -10.94
C THR A 38 -8.45 -16.54 -9.66
N GLU A 39 -9.56 -17.29 -9.78
CA GLU A 39 -10.19 -17.91 -8.63
C GLU A 39 -9.13 -18.76 -7.92
N PRO A 40 -9.05 -18.70 -6.57
CA PRO A 40 -8.12 -19.54 -5.84
C PRO A 40 -8.54 -20.98 -6.13
N THR A 41 -7.68 -21.72 -6.82
CA THR A 41 -7.81 -23.17 -6.90
C THR A 41 -7.85 -23.66 -5.46
N ALA A 42 -9.00 -24.17 -5.03
CA ALA A 42 -9.14 -24.84 -3.75
C ALA A 42 -8.26 -26.10 -3.81
N ILE A 43 -6.99 -25.95 -3.44
CA ILE A 43 -6.12 -27.10 -3.25
C ILE A 43 -6.57 -27.75 -1.94
N THR A 44 -7.38 -28.79 -2.09
CA THR A 44 -7.65 -29.76 -1.05
C THR A 44 -6.31 -30.24 -0.50
N HIS A 45 -6.07 -30.03 0.79
CA HIS A 45 -4.93 -30.61 1.50
C HIS A 45 -5.04 -32.14 1.46
N ASN A 46 -4.49 -32.75 0.41
CA ASN A 46 -4.10 -34.15 0.40
C ASN A 46 -2.58 -34.18 0.33
N GLU A 47 -1.95 -34.22 1.49
CA GLU A 47 -0.53 -34.57 1.65
C GLU A 47 -0.37 -36.07 1.35
N ASN A 48 -0.51 -36.44 0.08
CA ASN A 48 -0.09 -37.75 -0.43
C ASN A 48 0.16 -37.64 -1.93
N THR A 49 1.30 -37.07 -2.30
CA THR A 49 1.85 -37.24 -3.63
C THR A 49 3.37 -37.34 -3.53
N ASN A 50 3.84 -38.57 -3.56
CA ASN A 50 5.23 -38.92 -3.80
C ASN A 50 5.58 -38.57 -5.26
N ALA A 51 6.14 -37.39 -5.48
CA ALA A 51 7.02 -37.05 -6.60
C ALA A 51 7.70 -35.72 -6.29
N ASN A 52 8.90 -35.50 -6.85
CA ASN A 52 9.77 -34.31 -6.77
C ASN A 52 9.11 -32.96 -7.13
N ASP A 53 8.02 -32.56 -6.47
CA ASP A 53 7.33 -31.30 -6.71
C ASP A 53 7.89 -30.24 -5.76
N SER A 54 8.82 -29.43 -6.28
CA SER A 54 9.31 -28.27 -5.53
C SER A 54 8.14 -27.36 -5.21
N VAL A 55 7.89 -27.10 -3.92
CA VAL A 55 6.82 -26.19 -3.47
C VAL A 55 6.91 -24.86 -4.20
N LYS A 56 5.86 -24.45 -4.90
CA LYS A 56 5.81 -23.16 -5.61
C LYS A 56 5.48 -22.03 -4.64
N TYR A 57 6.44 -21.15 -4.41
CA TYR A 57 6.34 -20.08 -3.40
C TYR A 57 5.29 -19.02 -3.77
N SER A 58 5.12 -18.75 -5.07
CA SER A 58 4.08 -17.86 -5.57
C SER A 58 2.68 -18.35 -5.21
N GLN A 59 2.39 -19.63 -5.45
CA GLN A 59 1.11 -20.25 -5.13
C GLN A 59 0.87 -20.27 -3.63
N TYR A 60 1.87 -20.68 -2.86
CA TYR A 60 1.77 -20.67 -1.40
C TYR A 60 1.48 -19.26 -0.86
N TYR A 61 2.16 -18.23 -1.36
CA TYR A 61 1.92 -16.84 -0.97
C TYR A 61 0.49 -16.38 -1.32
N LEU A 62 -0.05 -16.79 -2.47
CA LEU A 62 -1.45 -16.51 -2.82
C LEU A 62 -2.43 -17.23 -1.89
N THR A 63 -2.17 -18.49 -1.54
CA THR A 63 -2.99 -19.22 -0.56
C THR A 63 -3.00 -18.49 0.78
N LEU A 64 -1.83 -18.04 1.27
CA LEU A 64 -1.75 -17.29 2.51
C LEU A 64 -2.62 -16.02 2.49
N LYS A 65 -2.74 -15.34 1.34
CA LYS A 65 -3.60 -14.15 1.21
C LYS A 65 -5.09 -14.45 1.37
N THR A 66 -5.52 -15.69 1.16
CA THR A 66 -6.93 -16.11 1.32
C THR A 66 -7.27 -16.53 2.75
N LEU A 67 -6.27 -16.75 3.60
CA LEU A 67 -6.46 -17.24 4.96
C LEU A 67 -6.92 -16.14 5.91
N SER A 68 -7.73 -16.51 6.90
CA SER A 68 -8.10 -15.64 8.02
C SER A 68 -6.93 -15.41 8.97
N ASN A 69 -6.98 -14.34 9.76
CA ASN A 69 -5.95 -14.03 10.77
C ASN A 69 -5.68 -15.18 11.75
N LYS A 70 -6.73 -15.91 12.16
CA LYS A 70 -6.58 -17.07 13.05
C LYS A 70 -5.83 -18.21 12.36
N GLN A 71 -6.14 -18.48 11.10
CA GLN A 71 -5.45 -19.51 10.31
C GLN A 71 -4.00 -19.14 10.04
N LEU A 72 -3.71 -17.87 9.77
CA LEU A 72 -2.34 -17.38 9.58
C LEU A 72 -1.48 -17.56 10.84
N LEU A 73 -2.04 -17.30 12.03
CA LEU A 73 -1.34 -17.54 13.30
C LEU A 73 -1.09 -19.03 13.57
N LEU A 74 -2.02 -19.90 13.18
CA LEU A 74 -1.83 -21.34 13.27
C LEU A 74 -0.73 -21.81 12.32
N GLU A 75 -0.71 -21.28 11.09
CA GLU A 75 0.34 -21.58 10.12
C GLU A 75 1.70 -21.07 10.58
N GLU A 76 1.77 -19.88 11.19
CA GLU A 76 3.01 -19.38 11.80
C GLU A 76 3.56 -20.36 12.83
N LYS A 77 2.71 -20.79 13.78
CA LYS A 77 3.09 -21.73 14.85
C LYS A 77 3.53 -23.08 14.27
N LYS A 78 2.83 -23.57 13.25
CA LYS A 78 3.18 -24.81 12.54
C LYS A 78 4.56 -24.70 11.92
N GLN A 79 4.84 -23.63 11.17
CA GLN A 79 6.15 -23.49 10.52
C GLN A 79 7.27 -23.24 11.55
N GLN A 80 7.02 -22.52 12.64
CA GLN A 80 8.00 -22.34 13.73
C GLN A 80 8.32 -23.66 14.46
N SER A 81 7.33 -24.50 14.72
CA SER A 81 7.56 -25.80 15.36
C SER A 81 8.36 -26.74 14.44
N LEU A 82 8.14 -26.68 13.12
CA LEU A 82 8.93 -27.42 12.13
C LEU A 82 10.40 -26.97 12.10
N LEU A 83 10.68 -25.66 12.22
CA LEU A 83 12.05 -25.17 12.34
C LEU A 83 12.74 -25.68 13.61
N THR A 84 12.01 -25.70 14.73
CA THR A 84 12.55 -26.05 16.05
C THR A 84 12.78 -27.55 16.20
N SER A 85 11.91 -28.37 15.59
CA SER A 85 11.97 -29.83 15.68
C SER A 85 13.00 -30.48 14.76
N GLN A 86 13.68 -29.72 13.88
CA GLN A 86 14.68 -30.20 12.90
C GLN A 86 14.21 -31.39 12.03
N LEU A 87 12.90 -31.67 12.00
CA LEU A 87 12.42 -32.97 11.55
C LEU A 87 12.28 -33.09 10.03
N ASN A 88 12.31 -31.98 9.27
CA ASN A 88 12.32 -31.97 7.79
C ASN A 88 12.71 -30.58 7.21
N ASP A 89 13.31 -30.59 6.01
CA ASP A 89 13.63 -29.48 5.08
C ASP A 89 13.55 -28.04 5.68
N ILE A 90 14.53 -27.72 6.54
CA ILE A 90 14.66 -26.44 7.24
C ILE A 90 14.57 -25.24 6.27
N PRO A 91 15.26 -25.23 5.11
CA PRO A 91 15.15 -24.15 4.13
C PRO A 91 13.71 -23.93 3.65
N LEU A 92 12.96 -24.99 3.37
CA LEU A 92 11.59 -24.88 2.86
C LEU A 92 10.66 -24.24 3.90
N SER A 93 10.73 -24.69 5.15
CA SER A 93 9.93 -24.14 6.25
C SER A 93 10.31 -22.68 6.54
N GLN A 94 11.60 -22.34 6.45
CA GLN A 94 12.08 -20.97 6.57
C GLN A 94 11.56 -20.08 5.43
N GLY A 95 11.57 -20.60 4.19
CA GLY A 95 10.98 -19.93 3.02
C GLY A 95 9.50 -19.61 3.25
N LYS A 96 8.71 -20.58 3.72
CA LYS A 96 7.28 -20.37 4.04
C LYS A 96 7.06 -19.32 5.14
N LEU A 97 7.89 -19.29 6.17
CA LEU A 97 7.83 -18.25 7.21
C LEU A 97 8.15 -16.85 6.67
N ILE A 98 9.14 -16.74 5.78
CA ILE A 98 9.47 -15.46 5.14
C ILE A 98 8.26 -14.93 4.37
N LEU A 99 7.58 -15.80 3.61
CA LEU A 99 6.38 -15.43 2.86
C LEU A 99 5.27 -14.94 3.79
N LEU A 100 5.11 -15.58 4.95
CA LEU A 100 4.13 -15.18 5.97
C LEU A 100 4.42 -13.79 6.54
N TYR A 101 5.67 -13.50 6.91
CA TYR A 101 6.07 -12.19 7.45
C TYR A 101 6.08 -11.08 6.40
N SER A 102 6.09 -11.43 5.12
CA SER A 102 6.02 -10.50 3.99
C SER A 102 4.58 -10.14 3.59
N LEU A 103 3.58 -10.68 4.29
CA LEU A 103 2.17 -10.36 4.01
C LEU A 103 1.81 -8.96 4.51
N PRO A 104 0.99 -8.21 3.75
CA PRO A 104 0.46 -6.92 4.17
C PRO A 104 -0.71 -7.10 5.14
N ASN A 105 -0.50 -7.81 6.26
CA ASN A 105 -1.52 -8.07 7.28
C ASN A 105 -1.13 -7.41 8.62
N PRO A 106 -1.97 -6.54 9.22
CA PRO A 106 -1.61 -5.81 10.44
C PRO A 106 -1.21 -6.70 11.64
N GLY A 107 -1.69 -7.96 11.72
CA GLY A 107 -1.35 -8.86 12.82
C GLY A 107 0.00 -9.57 12.70
N LEU A 108 0.57 -9.65 11.50
CA LEU A 108 1.74 -10.49 11.18
C LEU A 108 2.78 -9.78 10.30
N ASN A 109 2.50 -8.58 9.83
CA ASN A 109 3.38 -7.80 8.96
C ASN A 109 4.63 -7.38 9.74
N GLN A 110 5.75 -8.03 9.44
CA GLN A 110 7.05 -7.75 10.05
C GLN A 110 8.10 -7.58 8.94
N PRO A 111 8.06 -6.47 8.19
CA PRO A 111 8.83 -6.34 6.94
C PRO A 111 10.34 -6.35 7.19
N TYR A 112 10.81 -5.80 8.32
CA TYR A 112 12.22 -5.87 8.72
C TYR A 112 12.67 -7.31 9.02
N LYS A 113 11.84 -8.07 9.74
CA LYS A 113 12.12 -9.48 10.06
C LYS A 113 12.11 -10.33 8.80
N ALA A 114 11.12 -10.13 7.93
CA ALA A 114 11.01 -10.80 6.64
C ALA A 114 12.28 -10.57 5.79
N LYS A 115 12.73 -9.32 5.66
CA LYS A 115 13.95 -8.98 4.89
C LYS A 115 15.21 -9.65 5.47
N ARG A 116 15.38 -9.63 6.79
CA ARG A 116 16.53 -10.27 7.44
C ARG A 116 16.55 -11.78 7.15
N LEU A 117 15.45 -12.46 7.43
CA LEU A 117 15.31 -13.91 7.20
C LEU A 117 15.45 -14.24 5.72
N LEU A 118 14.98 -13.38 4.83
CA LEU A 118 15.08 -13.57 3.39
C LEU A 118 16.53 -13.51 2.90
N ASN A 119 17.31 -12.56 3.39
CA ASN A 119 18.72 -12.48 3.05
C ASN A 119 19.48 -13.71 3.57
N GLU A 120 19.20 -14.15 4.80
CA GLU A 120 19.77 -15.38 5.35
C GLU A 120 19.39 -16.62 4.52
N HIS A 121 18.12 -16.72 4.10
CA HIS A 121 17.63 -17.82 3.28
C HIS A 121 18.27 -17.84 1.88
N LEU A 122 18.48 -16.68 1.26
CA LEU A 122 19.16 -16.59 -0.04
C LEU A 122 20.64 -16.98 0.02
N LEU A 123 21.29 -16.78 1.16
CA LEU A 123 22.68 -17.18 1.37
C LEU A 123 22.82 -18.68 1.65
N THR A 124 21.79 -19.30 2.24
CA THR A 124 21.83 -20.70 2.71
C THR A 124 21.14 -21.68 1.77
N SER A 125 20.16 -21.22 0.98
CA SER A 125 19.38 -22.05 0.07
C SER A 125 20.03 -22.14 -1.31
N ASN A 126 20.75 -23.23 -1.57
CA ASN A 126 21.34 -23.53 -2.88
C ASN A 126 20.42 -24.35 -3.80
N LYS A 127 19.23 -24.73 -3.33
CA LYS A 127 18.30 -25.68 -3.98
C LYS A 127 16.94 -25.06 -4.30
N MET A 128 16.93 -23.82 -4.79
CA MET A 128 15.69 -23.17 -5.21
C MET A 128 15.45 -23.32 -6.71
N SER A 129 14.21 -23.61 -7.12
CA SER A 129 13.82 -23.56 -8.53
C SER A 129 13.93 -22.13 -9.07
N LYS A 130 14.18 -21.98 -10.38
CA LYS A 130 14.32 -20.66 -11.02
C LYS A 130 13.11 -19.76 -10.78
N ASP A 131 11.91 -20.32 -10.83
CA ASP A 131 10.65 -19.59 -10.61
C ASP A 131 10.54 -19.08 -9.17
N ASN A 132 10.89 -19.94 -8.20
CA ASN A 132 10.89 -19.56 -6.79
C ASN A 132 11.95 -18.49 -6.49
N LEU A 133 13.12 -18.58 -7.13
CA LEU A 133 14.17 -17.57 -7.00
C LEU A 133 13.72 -16.23 -7.56
N ALA A 134 13.15 -16.21 -8.77
CA ALA A 134 12.62 -14.99 -9.38
C ALA A 134 11.54 -14.35 -8.51
N PHE A 135 10.61 -15.16 -7.99
CA PHE A 135 9.57 -14.69 -7.07
C PHE A 135 10.13 -14.11 -5.77
N ILE A 136 11.13 -14.77 -5.18
CA ILE A 136 11.78 -14.28 -3.97
C ILE A 136 12.58 -13.00 -4.22
N MET A 137 13.27 -12.88 -5.36
CA MET A 137 13.96 -11.64 -5.72
C MET A 137 12.98 -10.48 -5.87
N LEU A 138 11.83 -10.71 -6.53
CA LEU A 138 10.76 -9.72 -6.59
C LEU A 138 10.25 -9.35 -5.19
N LEU A 139 10.04 -10.34 -4.33
CA LEU A 139 9.58 -10.10 -2.95
C LEU A 139 10.60 -9.26 -2.16
N ARG A 140 11.89 -9.54 -2.32
CA ARG A 140 12.97 -8.76 -1.71
C ARG A 140 12.89 -7.29 -2.15
N ASP A 141 12.70 -7.05 -3.44
CA ASP A 141 12.65 -5.69 -3.98
C ASP A 141 11.39 -4.95 -3.51
N GLN A 142 10.25 -5.64 -3.44
CA GLN A 142 9.01 -5.12 -2.85
C GLN A 142 9.18 -4.76 -1.36
N LEU A 143 9.80 -5.64 -0.57
CA LEU A 143 10.11 -5.39 0.84
C LEU A 143 11.05 -4.18 1.00
N ASN A 144 12.06 -4.04 0.14
CA ASN A 144 12.96 -2.89 0.16
C ASN A 144 12.23 -1.57 -0.11
N ILE A 145 11.31 -1.57 -1.08
CA ILE A 145 10.47 -0.40 -1.37
C ILE A 145 9.59 -0.07 -0.16
N GLN A 146 8.93 -1.07 0.43
CA GLN A 146 8.08 -0.89 1.60
C GLN A 146 8.85 -0.28 2.78
N LEU A 147 10.04 -0.79 3.08
CA LEU A 147 10.89 -0.27 4.16
C LEU A 147 11.31 1.18 3.91
N ARG A 148 11.70 1.51 2.68
CA ARG A 148 12.04 2.90 2.30
C ARG A 148 10.84 3.84 2.45
N LEU A 149 9.63 3.38 2.13
CA LEU A 149 8.41 4.16 2.32
C LEU A 149 8.13 4.40 3.80
N LEU A 150 8.24 3.37 4.63
CA LEU A 150 8.08 3.48 6.10
C LEU A 150 9.08 4.48 6.70
N GLU A 151 10.35 4.41 6.29
CA GLU A 151 11.37 5.36 6.74
C GLU A 151 11.08 6.80 6.28
N LYS A 152 10.61 6.98 5.03
CA LYS A 152 10.25 8.30 4.53
C LYS A 152 9.07 8.87 5.31
N GLN A 153 8.07 8.05 5.62
CA GLN A 153 6.93 8.45 6.42
C GLN A 153 7.37 8.85 7.83
N ALA A 154 8.17 8.01 8.50
CA ALA A 154 8.67 8.32 9.84
C ALA A 154 9.50 9.62 9.89
N ARG A 155 10.28 9.91 8.84
CA ARG A 155 11.00 11.19 8.71
C ARG A 155 10.04 12.36 8.54
N ALA A 156 9.05 12.24 7.65
CA ALA A 156 8.05 13.28 7.42
C ALA A 156 7.24 13.59 8.69
N ASP A 157 6.82 12.55 9.42
CA ASP A 157 6.10 12.71 10.69
C ASP A 157 6.96 13.42 11.75
N LYS A 158 8.26 13.11 11.79
CA LYS A 158 9.20 13.80 12.69
C LYS A 158 9.38 15.27 12.32
N GLU A 159 9.59 15.57 11.04
CA GLU A 159 9.73 16.94 10.53
C GLU A 159 8.46 17.76 10.79
N TYR A 160 7.29 17.18 10.55
CA TYR A 160 6.01 17.81 10.84
C TYR A 160 5.82 18.12 12.33
N ASN A 161 6.12 17.17 13.21
CA ASN A 161 6.01 17.37 14.65
C ASN A 161 6.98 18.46 15.14
N GLN A 162 8.22 18.46 14.65
CA GLN A 162 9.19 19.50 14.99
C GLN A 162 8.69 20.89 14.55
N GLN A 163 8.20 21.02 13.32
CA GLN A 163 7.66 22.27 12.84
C GLN A 163 6.44 22.73 13.66
N ASN A 164 5.58 21.80 14.05
CA ASN A 164 4.42 22.10 14.88
C ASN A 164 4.82 22.58 16.29
N ASP A 165 5.87 21.98 16.88
CA ASP A 165 6.41 22.41 18.17
C ASP A 165 7.04 23.81 18.09
N GLU A 166 7.79 24.11 17.01
CA GLU A 166 8.35 25.43 16.73
C GLU A 166 7.23 26.48 16.58
N HIS A 167 6.21 26.20 15.76
CA HIS A 167 5.05 27.09 15.60
C HIS A 167 4.31 27.32 16.91
N ARG A 168 4.14 26.28 17.74
CA ARG A 168 3.49 26.41 19.04
C ARG A 168 4.27 27.34 19.96
N ALA A 169 5.60 27.24 19.98
CA ALA A 169 6.46 28.13 20.77
C ALA A 169 6.35 29.58 20.29
N THR A 170 6.36 29.82 18.96
CA THR A 170 6.19 31.17 18.41
C THR A 170 4.82 31.77 18.72
N ILE A 171 3.75 30.97 18.64
CA ILE A 171 2.39 31.43 18.99
C ILE A 171 2.33 31.81 20.48
N GLU A 172 2.97 31.04 21.35
CA GLU A 172 3.02 31.35 22.78
C GLU A 172 3.76 32.66 23.06
N GLU A 173 4.91 32.87 22.42
CA GLU A 173 5.68 34.12 22.52
C GLU A 173 4.87 35.33 22.02
N LEU A 174 4.23 35.21 20.85
CA LEU A 174 3.40 36.29 20.28
C LEU A 174 2.22 36.63 21.18
N ASN A 175 1.58 35.63 21.79
CA ASN A 175 0.50 35.85 22.74
C ASN A 175 0.96 36.61 23.99
N GLN A 176 2.16 36.31 24.50
CA GLN A 176 2.75 37.05 25.62
C GLN A 176 3.05 38.51 25.25
N GLN A 177 3.61 38.75 24.06
CA GLN A 177 3.87 40.10 23.57
C GLN A 177 2.56 40.90 23.39
N LEU A 178 1.52 40.26 22.85
CA LEU A 178 0.21 40.90 22.66
C LEU A 178 -0.43 41.29 24.00
N ASP A 179 -0.37 40.43 25.00
CA ASP A 179 -0.86 40.74 26.35
C ASP A 179 -0.11 41.93 26.97
N LEU A 180 1.22 41.98 26.80
CA LEU A 180 2.03 43.10 27.27
C LEU A 180 1.67 44.43 26.58
N VAL A 181 1.52 44.42 25.26
CA VAL A 181 1.11 45.61 24.49
C VAL A 181 -0.31 46.06 24.87
N ASN A 182 -1.23 45.11 25.06
CA ASN A 182 -2.60 45.42 25.47
C ASN A 182 -2.65 46.08 26.86
N LYS A 183 -1.85 45.58 27.81
CA LYS A 183 -1.69 46.21 29.13
C LYS A 183 -1.17 47.64 29.03
N GLN A 184 -0.17 47.89 28.18
CA GLN A 184 0.35 49.24 27.95
C GLN A 184 -0.70 50.16 27.33
N LEU A 185 -1.48 49.68 26.36
CA LEU A 185 -2.56 50.45 25.73
C LEU A 185 -3.63 50.88 26.76
N ILE A 186 -4.01 49.97 27.65
CA ILE A 186 -4.98 50.26 28.73
C ILE A 186 -4.41 51.32 29.68
N LEU A 187 -3.13 51.27 30.00
CA LEU A 187 -2.47 52.28 30.84
C LEU A 187 -2.45 53.65 30.16
N LEU A 188 -2.07 53.72 28.88
CA LEU A 188 -2.11 54.97 28.12
C LEU A 188 -3.53 55.55 28.08
N LYS A 189 -4.54 54.72 27.81
CA LYS A 189 -5.94 55.16 27.80
C LYS A 189 -6.39 55.74 29.14
N LYS A 190 -5.97 55.14 30.26
CA LYS A 190 -6.26 55.68 31.60
C LYS A 190 -5.57 57.01 31.85
N ILE A 191 -4.34 57.19 31.37
CA ILE A 191 -3.61 58.46 31.47
C ILE A 191 -4.33 59.54 30.68
N ASP A 192 -4.71 59.27 29.42
CA ASP A 192 -5.46 60.21 28.58
C ASP A 192 -6.78 60.63 29.22
N GLN A 193 -7.53 59.69 29.79
CA GLN A 193 -8.76 60.00 30.54
C GLN A 193 -8.49 60.89 31.74
N ASN A 194 -7.44 60.61 32.52
CA ASN A 194 -7.11 61.42 33.71
C ASN A 194 -6.66 62.83 33.34
N ILE A 195 -5.96 63.00 32.21
CA ILE A 195 -5.55 64.31 31.71
C ILE A 195 -6.78 65.10 31.24
N ASN A 196 -7.68 64.46 30.50
CA ASN A 196 -8.89 65.10 29.96
C ASN A 196 -9.93 65.45 31.05
N GLU A 197 -9.87 64.81 32.22
CA GLU A 197 -10.70 65.17 33.38
C GLU A 197 -10.09 66.31 34.24
N ARG A 198 -8.79 66.60 34.07
CA ARG A 198 -8.06 67.64 34.82
C ARG A 198 -7.85 68.94 34.04
N GLY A 199 -8.01 68.92 32.71
CA GLY A 199 -8.00 70.09 31.83
C GLY A 199 -9.41 70.60 31.55
#